data_AF-A0A0H3GSD9-F1
#
_entry.id   AF-A0A0H3GSD9-F1
#
_cell.length_a   1.000
_cell.length_b   1.000
_cell.length_c   1.000
_cell.angle_alpha   90.00
_cell.angle_beta   90.00
_cell.angle_gamma   90.00
#
_symmetry.space_group_name_H-M   'P 1'
#
loop_
_entity.id
_entity.type
_entity.pdbx_description
1 polymer ?
#
loop_
_entity_poly.entity_id
_entity_poly.type
_entity_poly.pdbx_seq_one_letter_code
_entity_poly.pdbx_strand_id
1 'polypeptide(L)'
;MKTHELISLIEYISKIMAHYPNKSVEYALDDILNLLDARKKKPTPIVKEKQSSQILKKEDYLKSSKDMYSLRHIHNKSSKSDSEPNETLNDLSIEQLKKLANDIGIKTSSRQNKGILVMNITKTLERRRIDSTIKDKDKED
;
A
#
# COMPACT_ATOMS: atom_id res chain seq x y z
N MET A 1 -2.62 0.95 -29.29
CA MET A 1 -2.15 0.98 -27.89
C MET A 1 -0.67 1.28 -27.89
N LYS A 2 -0.23 2.29 -27.14
CA LYS A 2 1.19 2.64 -27.06
C LYS A 2 1.91 1.67 -26.11
N THR A 3 3.21 1.48 -26.29
CA THR A 3 4.00 0.54 -25.47
C THR A 3 3.85 0.80 -23.97
N HIS A 4 3.79 2.07 -23.55
CA HIS A 4 3.61 2.42 -22.14
C HIS A 4 2.22 2.02 -21.60
N GLU A 5 1.17 2.11 -22.41
CA GLU A 5 -0.19 1.70 -22.02
C GLU A 5 -0.24 0.19 -21.79
N LEU A 6 0.43 -0.58 -22.66
CA LEU A 6 0.56 -2.03 -22.50
C LEU A 6 1.31 -2.40 -21.22
N ILE A 7 2.44 -1.75 -20.96
CA ILE A 7 3.23 -1.99 -19.74
C ILE A 7 2.39 -1.67 -18.50
N SER A 8 1.74 -0.51 -18.46
CA SER A 8 0.85 -0.13 -17.35
C SER A 8 -0.30 -1.14 -17.17
N LEU A 9 -0.90 -1.62 -18.26
CA LEU A 9 -1.96 -2.62 -18.20
C LEU A 9 -1.45 -3.93 -17.55
N ILE A 10 -0.27 -4.41 -17.97
CA ILE A 10 0.34 -5.62 -17.39
C ILE A 10 0.64 -5.40 -15.89
N GLU A 11 1.17 -4.25 -15.50
CA GLU A 11 1.40 -3.91 -14.09
C GLU A 11 0.11 -3.93 -13.26
N TYR A 12 -0.99 -3.40 -13.80
CA TYR A 12 -2.29 -3.44 -13.13
C TYR A 12 -2.81 -4.87 -13.00
N ILE A 13 -2.70 -5.68 -14.05
CA ILE A 13 -3.10 -7.10 -14.01
C ILE A 13 -2.28 -7.84 -12.95
N SER A 14 -0.95 -7.66 -12.92
CA SER A 14 -0.08 -8.29 -11.91
C SER A 14 -0.47 -7.93 -10.48
N LYS A 15 -0.81 -6.65 -10.23
CA LYS A 15 -1.29 -6.19 -8.91
C LYS A 15 -2.62 -6.84 -8.53
N ILE A 16 -3.54 -7.01 -9.49
CA ILE A 16 -4.82 -7.70 -9.26
C ILE A 16 -4.54 -9.18 -8.95
N MET A 17 -3.76 -9.86 -9.79
CA MET A 17 -3.50 -11.30 -9.65
C MET A 17 -2.76 -11.67 -8.37
N ALA A 18 -1.97 -10.77 -7.78
CA ALA A 18 -1.37 -10.97 -6.46
C ALA A 18 -2.41 -11.20 -5.34
N HIS A 19 -3.65 -10.71 -5.51
CA HIS A 19 -4.76 -10.95 -4.59
C HIS A 19 -5.61 -12.19 -4.95
N TYR A 20 -5.39 -12.79 -6.13
CA TYR A 20 -6.14 -13.94 -6.63
C TYR A 20 -5.20 -15.10 -7.00
N PRO A 21 -4.47 -15.68 -6.03
CA PRO A 21 -3.60 -16.81 -6.30
C PRO A 21 -4.41 -18.01 -6.84
N ASN A 22 -3.85 -18.72 -7.82
CA ASN A 22 -4.45 -19.91 -8.44
C ASN A 22 -5.82 -19.68 -9.12
N LYS A 23 -6.13 -18.44 -9.52
CA LYS A 23 -7.31 -18.10 -10.31
C LYS A 23 -6.87 -17.56 -11.68
N SER A 24 -7.82 -17.52 -12.62
CA SER A 24 -7.58 -16.90 -13.92
C SER A 24 -7.83 -15.39 -13.85
N VAL A 25 -7.28 -14.64 -14.80
CA VAL A 25 -7.47 -13.19 -14.91
C VAL A 25 -8.95 -12.85 -15.12
N GLU A 26 -9.65 -13.65 -15.92
CA GLU A 26 -11.08 -13.50 -16.19
C GLU A 26 -11.91 -13.62 -14.91
N TYR A 27 -11.60 -14.60 -14.06
CA TYR A 27 -12.26 -14.77 -12.77
C TYR A 27 -12.06 -13.56 -11.86
N ALA A 28 -10.82 -13.07 -11.75
CA ALA A 28 -10.50 -11.92 -10.91
C ALA A 28 -11.23 -10.64 -11.37
N LEU A 29 -11.30 -10.42 -12.69
CA LEU A 29 -12.02 -9.28 -13.26
C LEU A 29 -13.53 -9.40 -13.05
N ASP A 30 -14.11 -10.58 -13.24
CA ASP A 30 -15.54 -10.82 -12.99
C ASP A 30 -15.90 -10.60 -11.52
N ASP A 31 -15.09 -11.09 -10.58
CA ASP A 31 -15.29 -10.87 -9.15
C ASP A 31 -15.26 -9.37 -8.77
N ILE A 32 -14.31 -8.61 -9.35
CA ILE A 32 -14.25 -7.15 -9.15
C ILE A 32 -15.50 -6.47 -9.72
N LEU A 33 -15.97 -6.85 -10.91
CA LEU A 33 -17.18 -6.30 -11.50
C LEU A 33 -18.42 -6.61 -10.63
N ASN A 34 -18.55 -7.84 -10.17
CA ASN A 34 -19.61 -8.27 -9.27
C ASN A 34 -19.59 -7.49 -7.95
N LEU A 35 -18.40 -7.24 -7.38
CA LEU A 35 -18.22 -6.44 -6.18
C LEU A 35 -18.67 -4.99 -6.39
N LEU A 36 -18.33 -4.39 -7.55
CA LEU A 36 -18.73 -3.03 -7.91
C LEU A 36 -20.25 -2.92 -8.10
N ASP A 37 -20.87 -3.92 -8.72
CA ASP A 37 -22.32 -3.93 -8.91
C ASP A 37 -23.08 -4.19 -7.60
N ALA A 38 -22.55 -5.05 -6.73
CA ALA A 38 -23.07 -5.22 -5.38
C ALA A 38 -22.99 -3.91 -4.58
N ARG A 39 -21.91 -3.13 -4.75
CA ARG A 39 -21.76 -1.82 -4.10
C ARG A 39 -22.76 -0.80 -4.62
N LYS A 40 -23.09 -0.80 -5.91
CA LYS A 40 -24.11 0.08 -6.49
C LYS A 40 -25.53 -0.26 -6.01
N LYS A 41 -25.81 -1.55 -5.77
CA LYS A 41 -27.13 -2.02 -5.31
C LYS A 41 -27.41 -1.73 -3.84
N LYS A 42 -26.39 -1.49 -3.01
CA LYS A 42 -26.61 -1.15 -1.60
C LYS A 42 -27.14 0.29 -1.51
N PRO A 43 -28.40 0.50 -1.04
CA PRO A 43 -28.85 1.84 -0.70
C PRO A 43 -27.89 2.37 0.37
N THR A 44 -27.33 3.55 0.13
CA THR A 44 -26.60 4.29 1.14
C THR A 44 -27.47 4.33 2.41
N PRO A 45 -26.97 3.88 3.57
CA PRO A 45 -27.71 4.02 4.80
C PRO A 45 -27.91 5.51 5.06
N ILE A 46 -29.13 5.98 4.83
CA ILE A 46 -29.61 7.28 5.29
C ILE A 46 -29.49 7.26 6.81
N VAL A 47 -28.71 8.21 7.31
CA VAL A 47 -28.53 8.65 8.69
C VAL A 47 -29.71 8.27 9.61
N LYS A 48 -29.43 7.48 10.64
CA LYS A 48 -30.15 7.57 11.93
C LYS A 48 -29.12 7.72 13.04
N GLU A 49 -28.80 8.98 13.32
CA GLU A 49 -28.34 9.40 14.63
C GLU A 49 -29.41 8.98 15.67
N LYS A 50 -29.08 8.04 16.56
CA LYS A 50 -29.73 7.92 17.86
C LYS A 50 -28.69 7.49 18.91
N GLN A 51 -28.22 8.51 19.63
CA GLN A 51 -28.14 8.59 21.09
C GLN A 51 -27.96 7.27 21.85
N SER A 52 -26.81 7.11 22.51
CA SER A 52 -26.74 6.76 23.93
C SER A 52 -25.28 6.77 24.39
N SER A 53 -24.97 7.81 25.16
CA SER A 53 -23.86 7.98 26.10
C SER A 53 -23.18 6.71 26.62
N GLN A 54 -21.92 6.51 26.25
CA GLN A 54 -20.90 6.01 27.17
C GLN A 54 -19.63 6.86 27.01
N ILE A 55 -19.42 7.70 28.02
CA ILE A 55 -18.23 8.50 28.25
C ILE A 55 -17.09 7.53 28.58
N LEU A 56 -16.36 7.07 27.56
CA LEU A 56 -15.08 6.42 27.73
C LEU A 56 -14.08 7.13 26.84
N LYS A 57 -13.31 7.98 27.50
CA LYS A 57 -12.15 8.72 27.00
C LYS A 57 -11.23 7.76 26.22
N LYS A 58 -11.27 7.81 24.89
CA LYS A 58 -10.23 7.30 24.00
C LYS A 58 -10.32 8.04 22.67
N GLU A 59 -9.71 9.22 22.67
CA GLU A 59 -9.46 10.02 21.47
C GLU A 59 -8.48 9.27 20.56
N ASP A 60 -8.93 8.25 19.80
CA ASP A 60 -8.00 7.52 18.91
C ASP A 60 -8.65 6.84 17.68
N TYR A 61 -9.82 7.27 17.21
CA TYR A 61 -10.45 6.63 16.03
C TYR A 61 -10.97 7.55 14.92
N LEU A 62 -10.63 8.85 14.92
CA LEU A 62 -11.16 9.78 13.90
C LEU A 62 -10.16 10.37 12.89
N LYS A 63 -8.92 9.87 12.82
CA LYS A 63 -7.97 10.28 11.74
C LYS A 63 -7.66 9.21 10.67
N SER A 64 -8.21 8.00 10.77
CA SER A 64 -7.77 6.87 9.93
C SER A 64 -8.16 6.93 8.44
N SER A 65 -9.13 7.74 8.01
CA SER A 65 -9.57 7.70 6.59
C SER A 65 -8.81 8.62 5.63
N LYS A 66 -7.89 9.48 6.09
CA LYS A 66 -7.13 10.37 5.18
C LYS A 66 -5.75 9.84 4.78
N ASP A 67 -5.20 8.85 5.48
CA ASP A 67 -3.79 8.46 5.27
C ASP A 67 -3.54 7.41 4.18
N MET A 68 -4.56 6.69 3.70
CA MET A 68 -4.36 5.76 2.57
C MET A 68 -4.02 6.47 1.24
N TYR A 69 -4.27 7.77 1.12
CA TYR A 69 -3.92 8.53 -0.08
C TYR A 69 -2.43 8.90 -0.16
N SER A 70 -1.67 8.86 0.94
CA SER A 70 -0.25 9.24 0.90
C SER A 70 0.64 8.21 0.20
N LEU A 71 0.30 6.91 0.24
CA LEU A 71 1.15 5.89 -0.39
C LEU A 71 1.08 5.94 -1.93
N ARG A 72 -0.10 6.25 -2.49
CA ARG A 72 -0.28 6.34 -3.95
C ARG A 72 0.39 7.56 -4.59
N HIS A 73 0.62 8.63 -3.83
CA HIS A 73 1.30 9.82 -4.37
C HIS A 73 2.81 9.65 -4.56
N ILE A 74 3.44 8.68 -3.91
CA ILE A 74 4.85 8.38 -4.19
C ILE A 74 4.96 7.64 -5.55
N HIS A 75 4.02 6.75 -5.85
CA HIS A 75 4.13 5.93 -7.07
C HIS A 75 3.81 6.67 -8.37
N ASN A 76 3.07 7.78 -8.32
CA ASN A 76 2.70 8.54 -9.54
C ASN A 76 3.80 9.49 -10.04
N LYS A 77 4.91 9.68 -9.31
CA LYS A 77 6.05 10.49 -9.78
C LYS A 77 7.30 9.70 -10.17
N SER A 78 7.33 8.39 -9.96
CA SER A 78 8.47 7.54 -10.31
C SER A 78 8.14 6.65 -11.51
N SER A 79 8.05 7.24 -12.69
CA SER A 79 8.12 6.54 -13.99
C SER A 79 9.58 6.36 -14.45
N LYS A 80 10.51 6.21 -13.51
CA LYS A 80 11.93 5.96 -13.80
C LYS A 80 12.30 4.60 -13.20
N SER A 81 12.66 3.71 -14.11
CA SER A 81 13.57 2.55 -14.07
C SER A 81 14.15 2.12 -12.72
N ASP A 82 14.56 0.86 -12.65
CA ASP A 82 15.25 0.12 -11.58
C ASP A 82 16.48 0.78 -10.87
N SER A 83 16.63 2.10 -10.98
CA SER A 83 17.38 2.95 -10.07
C SER A 83 17.13 2.51 -8.65
N GLU A 84 18.21 2.11 -8.00
CA GLU A 84 18.24 1.55 -6.66
C GLU A 84 17.21 2.20 -5.74
N PRO A 85 16.49 1.44 -4.90
CA PRO A 85 15.51 2.00 -3.97
C PRO A 85 16.07 3.15 -3.13
N ASN A 86 17.40 3.21 -2.96
CA ASN A 86 18.13 4.30 -2.34
C ASN A 86 17.94 5.66 -3.03
N GLU A 87 17.99 5.74 -4.37
CA GLU A 87 17.86 7.03 -5.08
C GLU A 87 16.49 7.64 -4.85
N THR A 88 15.42 6.83 -4.99
CA THR A 88 14.04 7.30 -4.81
C THR A 88 13.77 7.72 -3.36
N LEU A 89 14.37 7.04 -2.39
CA LEU A 89 14.26 7.40 -0.98
C LEU A 89 15.08 8.64 -0.62
N ASN A 90 16.20 8.88 -1.31
CA ASN A 90 17.03 10.06 -1.11
C ASN A 90 16.34 11.36 -1.56
N ASP A 91 15.36 11.30 -2.45
CA ASP A 91 14.60 12.48 -2.87
C ASP A 91 13.49 12.88 -1.88
N LEU A 92 13.14 11.99 -0.93
CA LEU A 92 12.09 12.26 0.05
C LEU A 92 12.55 13.21 1.16
N SER A 93 11.59 13.97 1.69
CA SER A 93 11.81 14.77 2.91
C SER A 93 11.95 13.87 4.14
N ILE A 94 12.59 14.38 5.20
CA ILE A 94 12.77 13.64 6.46
C ILE A 94 11.41 13.23 7.07
N GLU A 95 10.39 14.09 6.95
CA GLU A 95 9.04 13.79 7.45
C GLU A 95 8.38 12.65 6.67
N GLN A 96 8.52 12.64 5.35
CA GLN A 96 8.02 11.54 4.51
C GLN A 96 8.74 10.23 4.81
N LEU A 97 10.05 10.26 5.01
CA LEU A 97 10.82 9.09 5.43
C LEU A 97 10.39 8.58 6.80
N LYS A 98 10.11 9.47 7.77
CA LYS A 98 9.59 9.08 9.09
C LYS A 98 8.21 8.45 9.01
N LYS A 99 7.32 9.00 8.18
CA LYS A 99 6.00 8.42 7.93
C LYS A 99 6.13 7.02 7.32
N LEU A 100 6.93 6.89 6.26
CA LEU A 100 7.19 5.59 5.62
C LEU A 100 7.79 4.58 6.59
N ALA A 101 8.78 5.00 7.38
CA ALA A 101 9.41 4.16 8.41
C ALA A 101 8.38 3.65 9.43
N ASN A 102 7.49 4.52 9.92
CA ASN A 102 6.42 4.13 10.83
C ASN A 102 5.42 3.15 10.17
N ASP A 103 5.06 3.38 8.91
CA ASP A 103 4.16 2.51 8.14
C ASP A 103 4.74 1.10 7.95
N ILE A 104 6.07 0.97 7.87
CA ILE A 104 6.77 -0.32 7.83
C ILE A 104 7.21 -0.82 9.22
N GLY A 105 6.80 -0.17 10.31
CA GLY A 105 7.07 -0.64 11.68
C GLY A 105 8.47 -0.36 12.21
N ILE A 106 9.23 0.54 11.58
CA ILE A 106 10.52 1.03 12.08
C ILE A 106 10.26 2.19 13.04
N LYS A 107 10.74 2.05 14.28
CA LYS A 107 10.69 3.14 15.26
C LYS A 107 11.60 4.28 14.84
N THR A 108 11.02 5.46 14.68
CA THR A 108 11.76 6.68 14.37
C THR A 108 11.89 7.58 15.59
N SER A 109 12.99 8.34 15.64
CA SER A 109 13.22 9.35 16.67
C SER A 109 13.29 10.73 16.05
N SER A 110 13.03 11.76 16.85
CA SER A 110 13.10 13.15 16.39
C SER A 110 14.48 13.49 15.81
N ARG A 111 15.57 13.03 16.44
CA ARG A 111 16.96 13.38 16.15
C ARG A 111 17.64 12.53 15.06
N GLN A 112 16.94 11.61 14.42
CA GLN A 112 17.54 10.74 13.41
C GLN A 112 17.99 11.49 12.15
N ASN A 113 19.17 11.13 11.62
CA ASN A 113 19.69 11.61 10.35
C ASN A 113 18.95 10.93 9.17
N LYS A 114 18.72 11.69 8.09
CA LYS A 114 18.15 11.21 6.82
C LYS A 114 18.84 9.94 6.30
N GLY A 115 20.18 9.91 6.26
CA GLY A 115 20.91 8.75 5.74
C GLY A 115 20.68 7.46 6.53
N ILE A 116 20.53 7.58 7.85
CA ILE A 116 20.21 6.44 8.72
C ILE A 116 18.78 5.96 8.48
N LEU A 117 17.83 6.89 8.29
CA LEU A 117 16.44 6.55 7.97
C LEU A 117 16.34 5.81 6.64
N VAL A 118 16.94 6.35 5.58
CA VAL A 118 16.97 5.71 4.25
C VAL A 118 17.58 4.32 4.35
N MET A 119 18.75 4.18 4.98
CA MET A 119 19.41 2.89 5.16
C MET A 119 18.51 1.88 5.90
N ASN A 120 17.86 2.29 6.98
CA ASN A 120 16.99 1.40 7.76
C ASN A 120 15.77 0.97 6.93
N ILE A 121 15.15 1.90 6.21
CA ILE A 121 14.02 1.61 5.31
C ILE A 121 14.45 0.63 4.22
N THR A 122 15.56 0.90 3.50
CA THR A 122 16.08 0.00 2.47
C THR A 122 16.37 -1.39 3.03
N LYS A 123 17.08 -1.49 4.17
CA LYS A 123 17.38 -2.79 4.80
C LYS A 123 16.12 -3.57 5.16
N THR A 124 15.10 -2.90 5.68
CA THR A 124 13.83 -3.55 6.03
C THR A 124 13.06 -4.01 4.80
N LEU A 125 13.03 -3.21 3.74
CA LEU A 125 12.38 -3.60 2.48
C LEU A 125 13.10 -4.80 1.84
N GLU A 126 14.42 -4.77 1.81
CA GLU A 126 15.20 -5.88 1.22
C GLU A 126 15.05 -7.17 2.03
N ARG A 127 15.05 -7.09 3.37
CA ARG A 127 14.78 -8.25 4.22
C ARG A 127 13.39 -8.85 3.92
N ARG A 128 12.36 -8.02 3.81
CA ARG A 128 10.99 -8.49 3.47
C ARG A 128 10.92 -9.15 2.10
N ARG A 129 11.65 -8.60 1.12
CA ARG A 129 11.74 -9.20 -0.22
C ARG A 129 12.37 -10.59 -0.15
N ILE A 130 13.48 -10.74 0.57
CA ILE A 130 14.14 -12.04 0.76
C ILE A 130 13.23 -13.03 1.50
N ASP A 131 12.60 -12.62 2.60
CA ASP A 131 11.71 -13.48 3.39
C ASP A 131 10.51 -13.97 2.56
N SER A 132 9.99 -13.11 1.66
CA SER A 132 8.90 -13.48 0.75
C SER A 132 9.37 -14.51 -0.29
N THR A 133 10.54 -14.30 -0.90
CA THR A 133 11.14 -15.23 -1.87
C THR A 133 11.45 -16.60 -1.26
N ILE A 134 11.90 -16.65 0.00
CA ILE A 134 12.16 -17.92 0.69
C ILE A 134 10.84 -18.65 0.98
N LYS A 135 9.85 -17.94 1.54
CA LYS A 135 8.56 -18.54 1.93
C LYS A 135 7.76 -19.11 0.75
N ASP A 136 7.94 -18.56 -0.45
CA ASP A 136 7.27 -19.07 -1.64
C ASP A 136 7.89 -20.38 -2.13
N LYS A 137 9.18 -20.64 -1.88
CA LYS A 137 9.84 -21.92 -2.23
C LYS A 137 9.37 -23.09 -1.36
N ASP A 138 9.04 -22.84 -0.09
CA ASP A 138 8.62 -23.90 0.84
C ASP A 138 7.22 -24.49 0.53
N LYS A 139 6.52 -23.99 -0.50
CA LYS A 139 5.18 -24.46 -0.90
C LYS A 139 5.17 -25.36 -2.13
N GLU A 140 6.33 -25.59 -2.76
CA GLU A 140 6.43 -26.41 -3.98
C GLU A 140 6.70 -27.91 -3.71
N ASP A 141 6.74 -28.34 -2.44
CA ASP A 141 6.84 -29.75 -2.00
C ASP A 141 5.51 -30.26 -1.40
#